data_AF-A0A8H6KAI8-F1
#
_entry.id   AF-A0A8H6KAI8-F1
#
_cell.length_a   1.000
_cell.length_b   1.000
_cell.length_c   1.000
_cell.angle_alpha   90.00
_cell.angle_beta   90.00
_cell.angle_gamma   90.00
#
_symmetry.space_group_name_H-M   'P 1'
#
loop_
_entity.id
_entity.type
_entity.pdbx_description
1 polymer ?
#
loop_
_entity_poly.entity_id
_entity_poly.type
_entity_poly.pdbx_seq_one_letter_code
_entity_poly.pdbx_strand_id
1 'polypeptide(L)'
;MVSLQASTWQALGLSVAASYIALGVMDCIAPQRAAEEIFGIAPTDEGSRAVRVFVPLLGARGLSIGAALLVLARQGKGPEMGIVILAGTILCVADVIAVWRAKGPRL
;
A
#
# COMPACT_ATOMS: atom_id res chain seq x y z
N MET A 1 17.91 -14.27 -19.91
CA MET A 1 17.16 -13.40 -18.98
C MET A 1 17.13 -12.01 -19.58
N VAL A 2 15.95 -11.50 -19.97
CA VAL A 2 15.83 -10.13 -20.50
C VAL A 2 15.88 -9.19 -19.29
N SER A 3 16.99 -8.47 -19.13
CA SER A 3 17.10 -7.41 -18.11
C SER A 3 16.47 -6.14 -18.68
N LEU A 4 15.53 -5.54 -17.96
CA LEU A 4 15.06 -4.19 -18.28
C LEU A 4 16.22 -3.19 -18.19
N GLN A 5 16.13 -2.12 -18.98
CA GLN A 5 17.06 -1.00 -18.91
C GLN A 5 16.95 -0.30 -17.55
N ALA A 6 18.06 0.20 -17.01
CA ALA A 6 18.12 0.80 -15.67
C ALA A 6 17.14 1.98 -15.49
N SER A 7 16.94 2.80 -16.52
CA SER A 7 15.98 3.91 -16.51
C SER A 7 14.54 3.42 -16.37
N THR A 8 14.20 2.30 -17.01
CA THR A 8 12.87 1.68 -16.90
C THR A 8 12.61 1.20 -15.48
N TRP A 9 13.60 0.57 -14.84
CA TRP A 9 13.50 0.15 -13.43
C TRP A 9 13.32 1.31 -12.47
N GLN A 10 14.02 2.43 -12.70
CA GLN A 10 13.84 3.64 -11.89
C GLN A 10 12.44 4.22 -12.05
N ALA A 11 11.95 4.38 -13.28
CA ALA A 11 10.60 4.91 -13.51
C ALA A 11 9.53 4.02 -12.87
N LEU A 12 9.65 2.69 -13.00
CA LEU A 12 8.76 1.72 -12.37
C LEU A 12 8.78 1.81 -10.85
N GLY A 13 9.95 1.77 -10.23
CA GLY A 13 9.98 1.80 -8.77
C GLY A 13 9.60 3.16 -8.19
N LEU A 14 9.87 4.26 -8.88
CA LEU A 14 9.43 5.59 -8.46
C LEU A 14 7.92 5.75 -8.57
N SER A 15 7.29 5.24 -9.64
CA SER A 15 5.84 5.29 -9.77
C SER A 15 5.15 4.46 -8.69
N VAL A 16 5.67 3.25 -8.40
CA VAL A 16 5.15 2.41 -7.32
C VAL A 16 5.38 3.07 -5.95
N ALA A 17 6.55 3.67 -5.72
CA ALA A 17 6.83 4.41 -4.49
C ALA A 17 5.84 5.57 -4.28
N ALA A 18 5.58 6.36 -5.34
CA ALA A 18 4.63 7.46 -5.29
C ALA A 18 3.22 6.97 -4.95
N SER A 19 2.76 5.86 -5.52
CA SER A 19 1.46 5.26 -5.19
C SER A 19 1.37 4.82 -3.73
N TYR A 20 2.38 4.12 -3.21
CA TYR A 20 2.41 3.72 -1.80
C TYR A 20 2.43 4.91 -0.85
N ILE A 21 3.14 5.98 -1.21
CA ILE A 21 3.18 7.20 -0.40
C ILE A 21 1.82 7.90 -0.43
N ALA A 22 1.24 8.10 -1.61
CA ALA A 22 -0.05 8.77 -1.74
C ALA A 22 -1.15 8.06 -0.95
N LEU A 23 -1.25 6.73 -1.10
CA LEU A 23 -2.19 5.90 -0.33
C LEU A 23 -1.88 5.97 1.17
N GLY A 24 -0.60 5.83 1.55
CA GLY A 24 -0.21 5.85 2.95
C GLY A 24 -0.47 7.19 3.65
N VAL A 25 -0.26 8.31 2.95
CA VAL A 25 -0.62 9.65 3.46
C VAL A 25 -2.13 9.76 3.64
N MET A 26 -2.91 9.29 2.67
CA MET A 26 -4.38 9.35 2.75
C MET A 26 -4.92 8.53 3.93
N ASP A 27 -4.41 7.32 4.12
CA ASP A 27 -4.76 6.43 5.24
C ASP A 27 -4.40 7.03 6.60
N CYS A 28 -3.29 7.77 6.69
CA CYS A 28 -2.87 8.44 7.92
C CYS A 28 -3.70 9.68 8.25
N ILE A 29 -3.97 10.54 7.25
CA ILE A 29 -4.61 11.85 7.45
C ILE A 29 -6.13 11.72 7.52
N ALA A 30 -6.71 10.85 6.70
CA ALA A 30 -8.16 10.72 6.55
C ALA A 30 -8.60 9.24 6.64
N PRO A 31 -8.34 8.54 7.76
CA PRO A 31 -8.57 7.10 7.87
C PRO A 31 -10.03 6.69 7.65
N GLN A 32 -10.97 7.56 8.02
CA GLN A 32 -12.41 7.30 7.84
C GLN A 32 -12.82 7.37 6.37
N ARG A 33 -12.29 8.36 5.63
CA ARG A 33 -12.53 8.45 4.18
C ARG A 33 -11.86 7.31 3.43
N ALA A 34 -10.62 6.96 3.80
CA ALA A 34 -9.93 5.82 3.23
C ALA A 34 -10.70 4.51 3.46
N ALA A 35 -11.20 4.28 4.68
CA ALA A 35 -12.02 3.11 5.00
C ALA A 35 -13.30 3.03 4.15
N GLU A 36 -13.97 4.15 3.92
CA GLU A 36 -15.20 4.20 3.13
C GLU A 36 -14.93 4.09 1.63
N GLU A 37 -14.02 4.88 1.08
CA GLU A 37 -13.78 4.96 -0.37
C GLU A 37 -12.97 3.77 -0.90
N ILE A 38 -11.93 3.35 -0.19
CA ILE A 38 -11.06 2.23 -0.64
C ILE A 38 -11.67 0.90 -0.23
N PHE A 39 -12.08 0.79 1.03
CA PHE A 39 -12.49 -0.49 1.60
C PHE A 39 -13.99 -0.64 1.67
N GLY A 40 -14.81 0.38 1.40
CA GLY A 40 -16.28 0.33 1.46
C GLY A 40 -16.82 0.02 2.85
N ILE A 41 -16.10 0.37 3.91
CA ILE A 41 -16.47 0.11 5.31
C ILE A 41 -17.32 1.28 5.79
N ALA A 42 -18.59 1.01 6.12
CA ALA A 42 -19.49 2.04 6.64
C ALA A 42 -19.09 2.46 8.07
N PRO A 43 -19.27 3.73 8.44
CA PRO A 43 -18.98 4.21 9.79
C PRO A 43 -20.06 3.71 10.77
N THR A 44 -19.85 2.52 11.34
CA THR A 44 -20.55 2.04 12.54
C THR A 44 -19.73 2.39 13.79
N ASP A 45 -20.33 2.45 14.98
CA ASP A 45 -19.62 2.85 16.20
C ASP A 45 -18.41 1.94 16.53
N GLU A 46 -18.58 0.61 16.42
CA GLU A 46 -17.48 -0.34 16.62
C GLU A 46 -16.47 -0.32 15.46
N GLY A 47 -16.96 -0.25 14.21
CA GLY A 47 -16.12 -0.19 13.01
C GLY A 47 -15.25 1.06 12.98
N SER A 48 -15.76 2.19 13.47
CA SER A 48 -15.07 3.48 13.53
C SER A 48 -13.86 3.45 14.45
N ARG A 49 -13.92 2.70 15.57
CA ARG A 49 -12.78 2.55 16.48
C ARG A 49 -11.67 1.70 15.87
N ALA A 50 -12.04 0.58 15.24
CA ALA A 50 -11.08 -0.27 14.52
C ALA A 50 -10.43 0.50 13.37
N VAL A 51 -11.21 1.21 12.56
CA VAL A 51 -10.72 2.03 11.44
C VAL A 51 -9.70 3.07 11.91
N ARG A 52 -9.96 3.78 13.01
CA ARG A 52 -9.04 4.79 13.56
C ARG A 52 -7.69 4.25 14.02
N VAL A 53 -7.59 2.95 14.30
CA VAL A 53 -6.34 2.31 14.73
C VAL A 53 -5.65 1.61 13.56
N PHE A 54 -6.40 0.80 12.80
CA PHE A 54 -5.83 -0.07 11.78
C PHE A 54 -5.52 0.67 10.47
N VAL A 55 -6.34 1.64 10.05
CA VAL A 55 -6.13 2.33 8.78
C VAL A 55 -4.87 3.21 8.82
N PRO A 56 -4.59 4.00 9.87
CA PRO A 56 -3.31 4.71 9.97
C PRO A 56 -2.10 3.75 10.04
N LEU A 57 -2.26 2.58 10.67
CA LEU A 57 -1.19 1.57 10.72
C LEU A 57 -0.89 1.01 9.32
N LEU A 58 -1.94 0.76 8.52
CA LEU A 58 -1.82 0.38 7.13
C LEU A 58 -1.11 1.48 6.32
N GLY A 59 -1.48 2.74 6.58
CA GLY A 59 -0.86 3.90 5.96
C GLY A 59 0.63 4.03 6.27
N ALA A 60 1.02 3.86 7.54
CA ALA A 60 2.41 3.88 7.98
C ALA A 60 3.25 2.77 7.31
N ARG A 61 2.66 1.59 7.11
CA ARG A 61 3.28 0.50 6.35
C ARG A 61 3.47 0.88 4.88
N GLY A 62 2.46 1.47 4.24
CA GLY A 62 2.57 1.98 2.87
C GLY A 62 3.67 3.02 2.72
N LEU A 63 3.74 4.00 3.64
CA LEU A 63 4.80 5.01 3.70
C LEU A 63 6.19 4.38 3.85
N SER A 64 6.31 3.35 4.68
CA SER A 64 7.58 2.65 4.89
C SER A 64 8.05 1.94 3.62
N ILE A 65 7.15 1.27 2.90
CA ILE A 65 7.45 0.63 1.61
C ILE A 65 7.84 1.68 0.57
N GLY A 66 7.08 2.77 0.47
CA GLY A 66 7.38 3.87 -0.45
C GLY A 66 8.73 4.52 -0.18
N ALA A 67 9.06 4.76 1.09
CA ALA A 67 10.37 5.27 1.49
C ALA A 67 11.51 4.31 1.13
N ALA A 68 11.33 3.00 1.37
CA ALA A 68 12.31 1.98 0.99
C ALA A 68 12.54 1.98 -0.54
N LEU A 69 11.47 2.04 -1.33
CA LEU A 69 11.57 2.10 -2.80
C LEU A 69 12.26 3.38 -3.28
N LEU A 70 12.00 4.54 -2.67
CA LEU A 70 12.71 5.78 -2.98
C LEU A 70 14.21 5.65 -2.72
N VAL A 71 14.61 5.05 -1.59
CA VAL A 71 16.02 4.85 -1.25
C VAL A 71 16.68 3.89 -2.25
N LEU A 72 16.03 2.77 -2.55
CA LEU A 72 16.57 1.79 -3.50
C LEU A 72 16.64 2.34 -4.93
N ALA A 73 15.67 3.15 -5.36
CA ALA A 73 15.68 3.82 -6.65
C ALA A 73 16.85 4.80 -6.79
N ARG A 74 17.16 5.55 -5.71
CA ARG A 74 18.35 6.42 -5.65
C ARG A 74 19.66 5.64 -5.70
N GLN A 75 19.70 4.43 -5.14
CA GLN A 75 20.87 3.54 -5.19
C GLN A 75 21.00 2.76 -6.51
N GLY A 76 20.02 2.84 -7.41
CA GLY A 76 19.99 2.06 -8.66
C GLY A 76 19.81 0.56 -8.46
N LYS A 77 19.32 0.14 -7.28
CA LYS A 77 19.17 -1.28 -6.87
C LYS A 77 17.87 -1.90 -7.41
N GLY A 78 17.80 -2.03 -8.74
CA GLY A 78 16.62 -2.53 -9.46
C GLY A 78 16.10 -3.89 -8.97
N PRO A 79 16.94 -4.93 -8.83
CA PRO A 79 16.50 -6.24 -8.34
C PRO A 79 15.88 -6.18 -6.94
N GLU A 80 16.48 -5.42 -6.03
CA GLU A 80 16.00 -5.24 -4.66
C GLU A 80 14.69 -4.44 -4.63
N MET A 81 14.54 -3.44 -5.50
CA MET A 81 13.27 -2.76 -5.69
C MET A 81 12.19 -3.74 -6.13
N GLY A 82 12.50 -4.63 -7.08
CA GLY A 82 11.59 -5.68 -7.52
C GLY A 82 11.12 -6.58 -6.38
N ILE A 83 12.03 -6.96 -5.48
CA ILE A 83 11.70 -7.76 -4.28
C ILE A 83 10.75 -6.99 -3.36
N VAL A 84 11.01 -5.72 -3.09
CA VAL A 84 10.16 -4.88 -2.23
C VAL A 84 8.78 -4.67 -2.85
N ILE A 85 8.70 -4.44 -4.17
CA ILE A 85 7.44 -4.31 -4.90
C ILE A 85 6.63 -5.61 -4.79
N LEU A 86 7.27 -6.76 -5.00
CA LEU A 86 6.61 -8.06 -4.90
C LEU A 86 6.11 -8.32 -3.47
N ALA A 87 6.95 -8.06 -2.47
CA ALA A 87 6.58 -8.19 -1.06
C ALA A 87 5.38 -7.30 -0.72
N GLY A 88 5.39 -6.03 -1.15
CA GLY A 88 4.28 -5.11 -0.96
C GLY A 88 2.99 -5.58 -1.66
N THR A 89 3.11 -6.15 -2.86
CA THR A 89 1.96 -6.70 -3.61
C THR A 89 1.29 -7.85 -2.87
N ILE A 90 2.07 -8.80 -2.32
CA ILE A 90 1.55 -9.90 -1.48
C ILE A 90 0.76 -9.34 -0.30
N LEU A 91 1.30 -8.29 0.29
CA LEU A 91 0.76 -7.57 1.43
C LEU A 91 -0.59 -6.90 1.07
N CYS A 92 -0.69 -6.24 -0.09
CA CYS A 92 -1.96 -5.70 -0.60
C CYS A 92 -3.01 -6.80 -0.86
N VAL A 93 -2.60 -7.95 -1.42
CA VAL A 93 -3.51 -9.09 -1.61
C VAL A 93 -4.04 -9.60 -0.27
N ALA A 94 -3.17 -9.69 0.75
CA ALA A 94 -3.58 -10.08 2.09
C ALA A 94 -4.60 -9.11 2.71
N ASP A 95 -4.40 -7.80 2.53
CA ASP A 95 -5.33 -6.77 3.02
C ASP A 95 -6.71 -6.91 2.36
N VAL A 96 -6.76 -7.11 1.03
CA VAL A 96 -8.02 -7.35 0.30
C VAL A 96 -8.72 -8.61 0.78
N ILE A 97 -7.99 -9.71 0.99
CA ILE A 97 -8.55 -10.96 1.51
C ILE A 97 -9.10 -10.76 2.92
N ALA A 98 -8.39 -10.03 3.78
CA ALA A 98 -8.84 -9.74 5.14
C ALA A 98 -10.16 -8.95 5.13
N VAL A 99 -10.24 -7.92 4.30
CA VAL A 99 -11.47 -7.10 4.15
C VAL A 99 -12.60 -7.93 3.55
N TRP A 100 -12.33 -8.77 2.54
CA TRP A 100 -13.32 -9.65 1.94
C TRP A 100 -13.89 -10.65 2.96
N ARG A 101 -13.03 -11.27 3.79
CA ARG A 101 -13.46 -12.16 4.86
C ARG A 101 -14.27 -11.44 5.94
N ALA A 102 -13.91 -10.20 6.28
CA ALA A 102 -14.63 -9.41 7.27
C ALA A 102 -16.01 -8.95 6.79
N LYS A 103 -16.17 -8.63 5.50
CA LYS A 103 -17.46 -8.22 4.91
C LYS A 103 -18.40 -9.38 4.58
N GLY A 104 -17.86 -10.58 4.35
CA GLY A 104 -18.59 -11.70 3.77
C GLY A 104 -18.81 -11.54 2.25
N PRO A 105 -19.18 -12.62 1.54
CA PRO A 105 -19.48 -12.54 0.11
C PRO A 105 -20.71 -11.65 -0.10
N ARG A 106 -20.53 -10.54 -0.82
CA ARG A 106 -21.64 -9.77 -1.39
C ARG A 106 -22.18 -10.56 -2.58
N LEU A 107 -23.19 -11.41 -2.35
CA LEU A 107 -24.10 -11.89 -3.39
C LEU A 107 -25.04 -10.76 -3.80
#